data_AF-H4FCS6-F1
#
_entry.id   AF-H4FCS6-F1
#
_cell.length_a   1.000
_cell.length_b   1.000
_cell.length_c   1.000
_cell.angle_alpha   90.00
_cell.angle_beta   90.00
_cell.angle_gamma   90.00
#
_symmetry.space_group_name_H-M   'P 1'
#
loop_
_entity.id
_entity.type
_entity.pdbx_description
1 polymer ?
#
loop_
_entity_poly.entity_id
_entity_poly.type
_entity_poly.pdbx_seq_one_letter_code
_entity_poly.pdbx_strand_id
1 'polypeptide(L)'
;MSAAAHHIALYNFGLHVAEHDDPVVAGFVRREPFNFEAARRADGYVGRSGYEGEPGPESWGRQVFPRFLNGSGRESGPSSLSLWRDIESLMAFSYSGVHAEALKNARRWNVVQTWPPLVLFWVEAGRRPDWAEGVARLEALADRGASAQAFTFKQSFDPHGAPYRINRDRVKRIATENMASQHDLLEVVKTLPA
;
A
#
# COMPACT_ATOMS: atom_id res chain seq x y z
N MET A 1 8.68 19.38 -16.62
CA MET A 1 8.39 17.93 -16.69
C MET A 1 6.94 17.79 -17.11
N SER A 2 6.64 17.03 -18.17
CA SER A 2 5.24 16.70 -18.47
C SER A 2 4.66 15.95 -17.27
N ALA A 3 3.47 16.33 -16.81
CA ALA A 3 2.73 15.51 -15.87
C ALA A 3 2.49 14.13 -16.50
N ALA A 4 2.58 13.07 -15.69
CA ALA A 4 2.23 11.73 -16.16
C ALA A 4 0.73 11.72 -16.49
N ALA A 5 0.33 11.06 -17.59
CA ALA A 5 -1.09 10.94 -17.95
C ALA A 5 -1.87 10.02 -17.00
N HIS A 6 -1.17 9.16 -16.24
CA HIS A 6 -1.75 8.22 -15.31
C HIS A 6 -0.90 8.14 -14.04
N HIS A 7 -1.56 7.80 -12.94
CA HIS A 7 -0.95 7.39 -11.68
C HIS A 7 -1.23 5.91 -11.43
N ILE A 8 -0.35 5.25 -10.67
CA ILE A 8 -0.58 3.89 -10.20
C ILE A 8 -1.20 3.95 -8.81
N ALA A 9 -2.33 3.27 -8.63
CA ALA A 9 -2.95 3.05 -7.34
C ALA A 9 -2.43 1.75 -6.71
N LEU A 10 -2.28 1.76 -5.39
CA LEU A 10 -2.08 0.58 -4.55
C LEU A 10 -3.22 0.52 -3.54
N TYR A 11 -3.98 -0.56 -3.55
CA TYR A 11 -4.85 -0.95 -2.43
C TYR A 11 -4.28 -2.22 -1.79
N ASN A 12 -4.17 -2.23 -0.46
CA ASN A 12 -3.82 -3.44 0.30
C ASN A 12 -4.87 -3.72 1.36
N PHE A 13 -5.01 -5.01 1.69
CA PHE A 13 -5.90 -5.47 2.74
C PHE A 13 -5.32 -6.73 3.40
N GLY A 14 -5.47 -6.81 4.71
CA GLY A 14 -5.15 -8.00 5.50
C GLY A 14 -6.10 -8.17 6.67
N LEU A 15 -5.84 -9.22 7.44
CA LEU A 15 -6.50 -9.46 8.72
C LEU A 15 -5.44 -9.47 9.81
N HIS A 16 -5.67 -8.71 10.89
CA HIS A 16 -4.82 -8.81 12.06
C HIS A 16 -5.04 -10.15 12.79
N VAL A 17 -4.08 -10.55 13.63
CA VAL A 17 -4.21 -11.73 14.50
C VAL A 17 -5.06 -11.45 15.75
N ALA A 18 -5.22 -10.18 16.13
CA ALA A 18 -6.04 -9.71 17.25
C ALA A 18 -6.72 -8.36 16.89
N GLU A 19 -7.56 -7.84 17.78
CA GLU A 19 -8.19 -6.52 17.63
C GLU A 19 -7.14 -5.39 17.63
N HIS A 20 -7.50 -4.21 17.09
CA HIS A 20 -6.55 -3.12 16.84
C HIS A 20 -5.82 -2.61 18.11
N ASP A 21 -6.49 -2.63 19.26
CA ASP A 21 -5.97 -2.18 20.55
C ASP A 21 -5.25 -3.29 21.35
N ASP A 22 -5.20 -4.51 20.83
CA ASP A 22 -4.54 -5.63 21.49
C ASP A 22 -3.00 -5.45 21.51
N PRO A 23 -2.32 -5.73 22.64
CA PRO A 23 -0.87 -5.66 22.74
C PRO A 23 -0.11 -6.45 21.67
N VAL A 24 -0.68 -7.54 21.14
CA VAL A 24 -0.07 -8.36 20.09
C VAL A 24 0.12 -7.58 18.78
N VAL A 25 -0.76 -6.63 18.46
CA VAL A 25 -0.67 -5.83 17.22
C VAL A 25 -0.10 -4.43 17.46
N ALA A 26 0.21 -4.06 18.71
CA ALA A 26 0.74 -2.74 19.05
C ALA A 26 2.04 -2.38 18.28
N GLY A 27 2.86 -3.38 17.91
CA GLY A 27 4.04 -3.19 17.08
C GLY A 27 3.72 -2.65 15.66
N PHE A 28 2.58 -3.06 15.09
CA PHE A 28 2.06 -2.53 13.83
C PHE A 28 1.59 -1.08 14.02
N VAL A 29 0.69 -0.87 14.99
CA VAL A 29 0.05 0.44 15.25
C VAL A 29 1.09 1.53 15.49
N ARG A 30 2.14 1.23 16.26
CA ARG A 30 3.22 2.19 16.53
C ARG A 30 4.07 2.54 15.30
N ARG A 31 4.13 1.67 14.29
CA ARG A 31 4.90 1.90 13.06
C ARG A 31 4.10 2.59 11.96
N GLU A 32 2.78 2.46 11.99
CA GLU A 32 1.91 2.96 10.92
C GLU A 32 2.09 4.48 10.65
N PRO A 33 2.15 5.37 11.66
CA PRO A 33 2.37 6.79 11.41
C PRO A 33 3.71 7.08 10.70
N PHE A 34 4.77 6.34 11.06
CA PHE A 34 6.08 6.48 10.43
C PHE A 34 6.09 5.93 9.01
N ASN A 35 5.35 4.85 8.73
CA ASN A 35 5.15 4.35 7.38
C ASN A 35 4.44 5.39 6.49
N PHE A 36 3.39 6.05 6.99
CA PHE A 36 2.70 7.11 6.23
C PHE A 36 3.56 8.33 6.01
N GLU A 37 4.35 8.74 7.01
CA GLU A 37 5.28 9.85 6.85
C GLU A 37 6.42 9.50 5.86
N ALA A 38 6.93 8.27 5.91
CA ALA A 38 7.89 7.77 4.92
C ALA A 38 7.29 7.77 3.51
N ALA A 39 6.03 7.35 3.35
CA ALA A 39 5.33 7.43 2.07
C ALA A 39 5.27 8.88 1.57
N ARG A 40 4.86 9.83 2.43
CA ARG A 40 4.78 11.26 2.11
C ARG A 40 6.11 11.85 1.65
N ARG A 41 7.23 11.39 2.20
CA ARG A 41 8.60 11.83 1.84
C ARG A 41 9.18 11.10 0.64
N ALA A 42 8.56 10.02 0.17
CA ALA A 42 9.09 9.21 -0.92
C ALA A 42 8.92 9.89 -2.27
N ASP A 43 9.93 9.77 -3.13
CA ASP A 43 9.80 10.20 -4.53
C ASP A 43 8.66 9.45 -5.21
N GLY A 44 7.87 10.19 -5.99
CA GLY A 44 6.71 9.67 -6.72
C GLY A 44 5.44 9.47 -5.90
N TYR A 45 5.43 9.78 -4.60
CA TYR A 45 4.18 9.79 -3.83
C TYR A 45 3.24 10.91 -4.30
N VAL A 46 1.98 10.57 -4.59
CA VAL A 46 0.95 11.53 -5.01
C VAL A 46 -0.03 11.80 -3.86
N GLY A 47 -0.42 10.77 -3.11
CA GLY A 47 -1.35 10.89 -2.00
C GLY A 47 -1.88 9.56 -1.50
N ARG A 48 -2.66 9.59 -0.42
CA ARG A 48 -3.39 8.43 0.11
C ARG A 48 -4.78 8.84 0.58
N SER A 49 -5.69 7.88 0.63
CA SER A 49 -6.96 8.06 1.35
C SER A 49 -6.69 8.19 2.84
N GLY A 50 -7.44 9.08 3.49
CA GLY A 50 -7.64 9.04 4.93
C GLY A 50 -8.64 7.99 5.37
N TYR A 51 -8.97 8.06 6.66
CA TYR A 51 -10.02 7.27 7.30
C TYR A 51 -11.07 8.24 7.86
N GLU A 52 -12.34 7.86 7.79
CA GLU A 52 -13.43 8.70 8.27
C GLU A 52 -13.33 8.90 9.79
N GLY A 53 -13.42 10.15 10.25
CA GLY A 53 -13.32 10.48 11.68
C GLY A 53 -11.90 10.51 12.25
N GLU A 54 -10.87 10.19 11.46
CA GLU A 54 -9.47 10.25 11.89
C GLU A 54 -8.74 11.51 11.40
N PRO A 55 -7.76 12.04 12.16
CA PRO A 55 -6.89 13.10 11.67
C PRO A 55 -6.10 12.67 10.43
N GLY A 56 -6.02 13.53 9.43
CA GLY A 56 -5.20 13.27 8.24
C GLY A 56 -5.85 13.77 6.95
N PRO A 57 -5.46 13.21 5.80
CA PRO A 57 -6.12 13.53 4.54
C PRO A 57 -7.59 13.09 4.57
N GLU A 58 -8.40 13.65 3.68
CA GLU A 58 -9.80 13.24 3.48
C GLU A 58 -9.90 11.75 3.09
N SER A 59 -10.91 11.04 3.60
CA SER A 59 -11.23 9.69 3.11
C SER A 59 -11.76 9.76 1.68
N TRP A 60 -11.27 8.88 0.82
CA TRP A 60 -11.71 8.80 -0.58
C TRP A 60 -12.94 7.90 -0.66
N GLY A 61 -14.10 8.49 -0.38
CA GLY A 61 -15.36 7.77 -0.22
C GLY A 61 -15.48 7.06 1.13
N ARG A 62 -16.56 6.31 1.33
CA ARG A 62 -16.77 5.48 2.52
C ARG A 62 -15.86 4.25 2.49
N GLN A 63 -15.16 3.99 3.58
CA GLN A 63 -14.33 2.79 3.68
C GLN A 63 -15.20 1.53 3.65
N VAL A 64 -14.81 0.59 2.81
CA VAL A 64 -15.42 -0.74 2.66
C VAL A 64 -14.30 -1.78 2.61
N PHE A 65 -14.65 -3.03 2.91
CA PHE A 65 -13.70 -4.15 2.97
C PHE A 65 -14.09 -5.23 1.97
N PRO A 66 -13.10 -6.00 1.46
CA PRO A 66 -13.40 -7.11 0.56
C PRO A 66 -14.15 -8.22 1.29
N ARG A 67 -14.86 -9.03 0.51
CA ARG A 67 -15.60 -10.23 0.94
C ARG A 67 -14.76 -11.23 1.75
N PHE A 68 -13.43 -11.13 1.69
CA PHE A 68 -12.51 -11.92 2.51
C PHE A 68 -12.63 -11.65 4.01
N LEU A 69 -13.20 -10.51 4.41
CA LEU A 69 -13.52 -10.22 5.80
C LEU A 69 -14.68 -11.09 6.31
N ASN A 70 -15.60 -11.51 5.43
CA ASN A 70 -16.78 -12.27 5.81
C ASN A 70 -16.39 -13.62 6.43
N GLY A 71 -16.94 -13.92 7.60
CA GLY A 71 -16.64 -15.16 8.33
C GLY A 71 -15.31 -15.13 9.11
N SER A 72 -14.57 -14.02 9.09
CA SER A 72 -13.36 -13.86 9.91
C SER A 72 -13.64 -13.58 11.40
N GLY A 73 -14.88 -13.21 11.73
CA GLY A 73 -15.26 -12.74 13.06
C GLY A 73 -14.82 -11.31 13.38
N ARG A 74 -14.28 -10.58 12.39
CA ARG A 74 -13.83 -9.19 12.52
C ARG A 74 -14.76 -8.21 11.82
N GLU A 75 -14.87 -7.01 12.37
CA GLU A 75 -15.63 -5.91 11.76
C GLU A 75 -14.79 -5.06 10.78
N SER A 76 -13.45 -5.13 10.89
CA SER A 76 -12.52 -4.37 10.06
C SER A 76 -11.18 -5.12 9.88
N GLY A 77 -10.30 -4.57 9.06
CA GLY A 77 -8.93 -5.06 8.89
C GLY A 77 -7.98 -3.96 8.41
N PRO A 78 -6.65 -4.13 8.59
CA PRO A 78 -5.67 -3.19 8.08
C PRO A 78 -5.80 -3.04 6.57
N SER A 79 -5.99 -1.80 6.11
CA SER A 79 -6.08 -1.49 4.69
C SER A 79 -5.62 -0.07 4.41
N SER A 80 -5.02 0.16 3.26
CA SER A 80 -4.62 1.48 2.80
C SER A 80 -4.84 1.61 1.29
N LEU A 81 -5.12 2.83 0.84
CA LEU A 81 -5.26 3.18 -0.57
C LEU A 81 -4.38 4.38 -0.87
N SER A 82 -3.46 4.23 -1.83
CA SER A 82 -2.50 5.29 -2.20
C SER A 82 -2.32 5.43 -3.70
N LEU A 83 -1.93 6.62 -4.14
CA LEU A 83 -1.57 6.96 -5.52
C LEU A 83 -0.09 7.32 -5.60
N TRP A 84 0.53 6.88 -6.69
CA TRP A 84 1.93 7.08 -7.00
C TRP A 84 2.10 7.45 -8.46
N ARG A 85 3.18 8.15 -8.77
CA ARG A 85 3.50 8.61 -10.11
C ARG A 85 3.75 7.45 -11.07
N ASP A 86 4.40 6.39 -10.60
CA ASP A 86 4.80 5.24 -11.42
C ASP A 86 5.06 3.98 -10.59
N ILE A 87 5.17 2.82 -11.25
CA ILE A 87 5.33 1.53 -10.55
C ILE A 87 6.68 1.45 -9.81
N GLU A 88 7.76 2.01 -10.36
CA GLU A 88 9.07 1.93 -9.71
C GLU A 88 9.13 2.73 -8.40
N SER A 89 8.56 3.94 -8.36
CA SER A 89 8.51 4.75 -7.13
C SER A 89 7.70 4.05 -6.03
N LEU A 90 6.53 3.54 -6.40
CA LEU A 90 5.70 2.74 -5.50
C LEU A 90 6.45 1.49 -4.99
N MET A 91 7.15 0.77 -5.87
CA MET A 91 7.93 -0.41 -5.48
C MET A 91 9.10 -0.04 -4.56
N ALA A 92 9.80 1.06 -4.83
CA ALA A 92 10.92 1.53 -4.03
C ALA A 92 10.48 1.85 -2.60
N PHE A 93 9.36 2.55 -2.43
CA PHE A 93 8.75 2.73 -1.11
C PHE A 93 8.33 1.40 -0.48
N SER A 94 7.65 0.52 -1.23
CA SER A 94 7.05 -0.69 -0.69
C SER A 94 8.04 -1.68 -0.06
N TYR A 95 9.26 -1.75 -0.59
CA TYR A 95 10.23 -2.81 -0.24
C TYR A 95 11.59 -2.28 0.25
N SER A 96 11.68 -1.02 0.66
CA SER A 96 12.90 -0.47 1.26
C SER A 96 12.61 0.39 2.49
N GLY A 97 13.67 0.78 3.20
CA GLY A 97 13.59 1.73 4.31
C GLY A 97 12.60 1.35 5.41
N VAL A 98 11.78 2.32 5.80
CA VAL A 98 10.84 2.25 6.93
C VAL A 98 9.80 1.15 6.72
N HIS A 99 9.19 1.07 5.53
CA HIS A 99 8.15 0.09 5.26
C HIS A 99 8.71 -1.34 5.21
N ALA A 100 9.93 -1.54 4.68
CA ALA A 100 10.58 -2.84 4.70
C ALA A 100 10.82 -3.35 6.14
N GLU A 101 11.09 -2.48 7.10
CA GLU A 101 11.19 -2.85 8.51
C GLU A 101 9.84 -3.37 9.06
N ALA A 102 8.74 -2.68 8.75
CA ALA A 102 7.41 -3.17 9.13
C ALA A 102 7.09 -4.53 8.49
N LEU A 103 7.42 -4.73 7.21
CA LEU A 103 7.16 -5.99 6.50
C LEU A 103 7.91 -7.20 7.09
N LYS A 104 9.10 -7.01 7.66
CA LYS A 104 9.83 -8.10 8.36
C LYS A 104 9.05 -8.64 9.55
N ASN A 105 8.28 -7.78 10.20
CA ASN A 105 7.51 -8.11 11.41
C ASN A 105 6.04 -8.46 11.09
N ALA A 106 5.59 -8.22 9.86
CA ALA A 106 4.18 -8.35 9.47
C ALA A 106 3.52 -9.69 9.82
N ARG A 107 4.25 -10.81 9.80
CA ARG A 107 3.72 -12.14 10.18
C ARG A 107 3.35 -12.28 11.66
N ARG A 108 3.83 -11.38 12.52
CA ARG A 108 3.46 -11.33 13.95
C ARG A 108 2.09 -10.71 14.16
N TRP A 109 1.72 -9.78 13.27
CA TRP A 109 0.50 -8.99 13.42
C TRP A 109 -0.61 -9.41 12.49
N ASN A 110 -0.29 -10.10 11.39
CA ASN A 110 -1.25 -10.44 10.33
C ASN A 110 -1.43 -11.95 10.18
N VAL A 111 -2.67 -12.36 9.93
CA VAL A 111 -3.03 -13.71 9.51
C VAL A 111 -2.45 -13.97 8.13
N VAL A 112 -1.89 -15.17 7.94
CA VAL A 112 -1.47 -15.62 6.62
C VAL A 112 -2.71 -15.90 5.78
N GLN A 113 -2.95 -15.06 4.79
CA GLN A 113 -4.11 -15.14 3.91
C GLN A 113 -3.85 -15.94 2.63
N THR A 114 -4.92 -16.51 2.06
CA THR A 114 -4.91 -17.29 0.81
C THR A 114 -5.28 -16.45 -0.42
N TRP A 115 -5.63 -15.18 -0.23
CA TRP A 115 -5.91 -14.21 -1.29
C TRP A 115 -4.75 -13.22 -1.49
N PRO A 116 -4.70 -12.47 -2.60
CA PRO A 116 -3.68 -11.46 -2.82
C PRO A 116 -3.65 -10.40 -1.70
N PRO A 117 -2.48 -10.01 -1.18
CA PRO A 117 -2.38 -8.99 -0.12
C PRO A 117 -2.50 -7.55 -0.61
N LEU A 118 -2.37 -7.35 -1.91
CA LEU A 118 -2.42 -6.04 -2.53
C LEU A 118 -2.85 -6.17 -3.99
N VAL A 119 -3.34 -5.05 -4.52
CA VAL A 119 -3.64 -4.86 -5.94
C VAL A 119 -3.10 -3.52 -6.41
N LEU A 120 -2.56 -3.53 -7.62
CA LEU A 120 -2.16 -2.36 -8.38
C LEU A 120 -3.12 -2.16 -9.55
N PHE A 121 -3.46 -0.91 -9.83
CA PHE A 121 -4.29 -0.54 -10.99
C PHE A 121 -4.01 0.90 -11.41
N TRP A 122 -4.11 1.18 -12.71
CA TRP A 122 -3.89 2.52 -13.24
C TRP A 122 -5.12 3.42 -13.05
N VAL A 123 -4.85 4.69 -12.77
CA VAL A 123 -5.85 5.75 -12.61
C VAL A 123 -5.42 6.94 -13.46
N GLU A 124 -6.33 7.49 -14.26
CA GLU A 124 -6.05 8.72 -15.02
C GLU A 124 -5.59 9.85 -14.09
N ALA A 125 -4.59 10.61 -14.51
CA ALA A 125 -4.09 11.72 -13.71
C ALA A 125 -5.19 12.76 -13.46
N GLY A 126 -5.32 13.20 -12.21
CA GLY A 126 -6.40 14.07 -11.76
C GLY A 126 -7.66 13.33 -11.27
N ARG A 127 -7.83 12.04 -11.61
CA ARG A 127 -8.86 11.20 -10.99
C ARG A 127 -8.35 10.63 -9.67
N ARG A 128 -9.24 10.57 -8.68
CA ARG A 128 -9.00 9.97 -7.37
C ARG A 128 -9.81 8.66 -7.30
N PRO A 129 -9.19 7.50 -7.00
CA PRO A 129 -9.95 6.29 -6.73
C PRO A 129 -10.62 6.39 -5.35
N ASP A 130 -11.63 5.57 -5.10
CA ASP A 130 -12.23 5.40 -3.78
C ASP A 130 -11.98 4.00 -3.21
N TRP A 131 -12.36 3.79 -1.96
CA TRP A 131 -12.22 2.49 -1.28
C TRP A 131 -12.98 1.36 -1.99
N ALA A 132 -14.18 1.64 -2.51
CA ALA A 132 -15.01 0.64 -3.18
C ALA A 132 -14.35 0.14 -4.47
N GLU A 133 -13.74 1.05 -5.25
CA GLU A 133 -12.94 0.68 -6.40
C GLU A 133 -11.73 -0.17 -5.97
N GLY A 134 -10.97 0.24 -4.95
CA GLY A 134 -9.83 -0.53 -4.44
C GLY A 134 -10.21 -1.98 -4.08
N VAL A 135 -11.31 -2.15 -3.35
CA VAL A 135 -11.87 -3.46 -3.00
C VAL A 135 -12.25 -4.26 -4.25
N ALA A 136 -13.01 -3.68 -5.18
CA ALA A 136 -13.43 -4.36 -6.39
C ALA A 136 -12.24 -4.82 -7.25
N ARG A 137 -11.15 -4.05 -7.30
CA ARG A 137 -9.91 -4.44 -7.98
C ARG A 137 -9.23 -5.63 -7.30
N LEU A 138 -9.18 -5.65 -5.97
CA LEU A 138 -8.54 -6.74 -5.22
C LEU A 138 -9.32 -8.05 -5.38
N GLU A 139 -10.64 -7.99 -5.30
CA GLU A 139 -11.50 -9.15 -5.52
C GLU A 139 -11.41 -9.65 -6.96
N ALA A 140 -11.43 -8.76 -7.94
CA ALA A 140 -11.19 -9.10 -9.34
C ALA A 140 -9.86 -9.84 -9.55
N LEU A 141 -8.79 -9.36 -8.91
CA LEU A 141 -7.47 -10.00 -8.95
C LEU A 141 -7.50 -11.40 -8.31
N ALA A 142 -8.22 -11.57 -7.19
CA ALA A 142 -8.34 -12.86 -6.54
C ALA A 142 -9.13 -13.86 -7.39
N ASP A 143 -10.21 -13.42 -8.04
CA ASP A 143 -11.12 -14.29 -8.79
C ASP A 143 -10.58 -14.67 -10.16
N ARG A 144 -9.89 -13.74 -10.84
CA ARG A 144 -9.52 -13.87 -12.26
C ARG A 144 -8.00 -13.88 -12.50
N GLY A 145 -7.21 -13.62 -11.47
CA GLY A 145 -5.77 -13.41 -11.62
C GLY A 145 -5.43 -12.04 -12.21
N ALA A 146 -4.14 -11.82 -12.46
CA ALA A 146 -3.63 -10.51 -12.87
C ALA A 146 -4.03 -10.15 -14.31
N SER A 147 -4.48 -8.91 -14.49
CA SER A 147 -4.84 -8.31 -15.78
C SER A 147 -4.50 -6.82 -15.80
N ALA A 148 -4.56 -6.17 -16.95
CA ALA A 148 -4.34 -4.72 -17.07
C ALA A 148 -5.22 -3.87 -16.13
N GLN A 149 -6.40 -4.38 -15.76
CA GLN A 149 -7.34 -3.70 -14.87
C GLN A 149 -6.99 -3.87 -13.38
N ALA A 150 -6.29 -4.93 -12.99
CA ALA A 150 -5.98 -5.26 -11.60
C ALA A 150 -4.82 -6.26 -11.57
N PHE A 151 -3.69 -5.87 -11.00
CA PHE A 151 -2.46 -6.66 -11.08
C PHE A 151 -1.56 -6.52 -9.84
N THR A 152 -0.37 -7.14 -9.87
CA THR A 152 0.62 -7.05 -8.78
C THR A 152 1.98 -6.67 -9.35
N PHE A 153 2.95 -6.36 -8.48
CA PHE A 153 4.34 -6.17 -8.89
C PHE A 153 4.97 -7.37 -9.60
N LYS A 154 4.46 -8.59 -9.37
CA LYS A 154 4.98 -9.83 -9.99
C LYS A 154 4.59 -9.92 -11.46
N GLN A 155 3.40 -9.44 -11.80
CA GLN A 155 2.86 -9.43 -13.17
C GLN A 155 2.25 -8.06 -13.42
N SER A 156 3.09 -7.11 -13.83
CA SER A 156 2.72 -5.71 -14.03
C SER A 156 2.27 -5.42 -15.47
N PHE A 157 1.46 -4.39 -15.62
CA PHE A 157 1.00 -3.86 -16.90
C PHE A 157 1.24 -2.35 -16.95
N ASP A 158 1.38 -1.79 -18.16
CA ASP A 158 1.43 -0.35 -18.38
C ASP A 158 0.01 0.25 -18.48
N PRO A 159 -0.15 1.58 -18.55
CA PRO A 159 -1.47 2.21 -18.64
C PRO A 159 -2.28 1.83 -19.89
N HIS A 160 -1.61 1.27 -20.92
CA HIS A 160 -2.25 0.81 -22.16
C HIS A 160 -2.57 -0.69 -22.12
N GLY A 161 -2.29 -1.36 -21.00
CA GLY A 161 -2.58 -2.77 -20.77
C GLY A 161 -1.58 -3.73 -21.36
N ALA A 162 -0.42 -3.27 -21.81
CA ALA A 162 0.66 -4.16 -22.24
C ALA A 162 1.45 -4.67 -21.02
N PRO A 163 1.95 -5.92 -21.03
CA PRO A 163 2.84 -6.40 -19.99
C PRO A 163 4.04 -5.47 -19.80
N TYR A 164 4.29 -5.07 -18.56
CA TYR A 164 5.31 -4.10 -18.22
C TYR A 164 6.40 -4.73 -17.38
N ARG A 165 7.66 -4.47 -17.73
CA ARG A 165 8.82 -4.91 -16.95
C ARG A 165 9.35 -3.76 -16.11
N ILE A 166 9.17 -3.88 -14.79
CA ILE A 166 9.63 -2.88 -13.81
C ILE A 166 11.15 -2.68 -13.92
N ASN A 167 11.57 -1.42 -14.05
CA ASN A 167 12.98 -1.06 -14.14
C ASN A 167 13.65 -1.10 -12.75
N ARG A 168 14.35 -2.21 -12.46
CA ARG A 168 14.96 -2.47 -11.15
C ARG A 168 16.09 -1.51 -10.79
N ASP A 169 16.82 -0.98 -11.77
CA ASP A 169 17.88 0.00 -11.49
C ASP A 169 17.29 1.35 -11.11
N ARG A 170 16.16 1.73 -11.71
CA ARG A 170 15.40 2.92 -11.29
C ARG A 170 14.82 2.74 -9.89
N VAL A 171 14.25 1.57 -9.56
CA VAL A 171 13.79 1.25 -8.20
C VAL A 171 14.92 1.43 -7.18
N LYS A 172 16.12 0.90 -7.46
CA LYS A 172 17.28 1.03 -6.56
C LYS A 172 17.70 2.48 -6.35
N ARG A 173 17.75 3.29 -7.41
CA ARG A 173 18.08 4.73 -7.29
C ARG A 173 17.08 5.47 -6.42
N ILE A 174 15.78 5.29 -6.69
CA ILE A 174 14.71 5.92 -5.90
C ILE A 174 14.76 5.44 -4.44
N ALA A 175 15.04 4.16 -4.19
CA ALA A 175 15.19 3.65 -2.84
C ALA A 175 16.35 4.32 -2.09
N THR A 176 17.50 4.54 -2.74
CA THR A 176 18.63 5.28 -2.16
C THR A 176 18.25 6.73 -1.84
N GLU A 177 17.54 7.41 -2.73
CA GLU A 177 17.07 8.79 -2.52
C GLU A 177 16.08 8.86 -1.35
N ASN A 178 15.12 7.94 -1.28
CA ASN A 178 14.16 7.83 -0.18
C ASN A 178 14.86 7.57 1.17
N MET A 179 15.88 6.71 1.21
CA MET A 179 16.62 6.45 2.45
C MET A 179 17.29 7.70 3.01
N ALA A 180 17.80 8.58 2.15
CA ALA A 180 18.44 9.83 2.58
C ALA A 180 17.44 10.78 3.28
N SER A 181 16.18 10.82 2.85
CA SER A 181 15.13 11.69 3.42
C SER A 181 14.33 11.07 4.57
N GLN A 182 14.52 9.77 4.82
CA GLN A 182 13.75 8.98 5.80
C GLN A 182 14.64 8.37 6.89
N HIS A 183 15.92 8.74 6.96
CA HIS A 183 16.86 8.14 7.90
C HIS A 183 16.43 8.31 9.36
N ASP A 184 15.96 9.51 9.73
CA ASP A 184 15.39 9.83 11.05
C ASP A 184 14.23 8.91 11.42
N LEU A 185 13.30 8.67 10.49
CA LEU A 185 12.15 7.80 10.70
C LEU A 185 12.58 6.34 10.90
N LEU A 186 13.56 5.90 10.10
CA LEU A 186 14.06 4.53 10.15
C LEU A 186 14.76 4.23 11.48
N GLU A 187 15.54 5.19 12.02
CA GLU A 187 16.17 5.03 13.32
C GLU A 187 15.12 4.88 14.43
N VAL A 188 14.04 5.67 14.41
CA VAL A 188 12.93 5.49 15.36
C VAL A 188 12.28 4.11 15.22
N VAL A 189 11.93 3.69 14.00
CA VAL A 189 11.21 2.43 13.75
C VAL A 189 12.00 1.20 14.19
N LYS A 190 13.33 1.22 14.06
CA LYS A 190 14.20 0.14 14.56
C LYS A 190 14.19 -0.03 16.08
N THR A 191 13.85 1.02 16.83
CA THR A 191 13.75 0.96 18.30
C THR A 191 12.40 0.47 18.80
N LEU A 192 11.38 0.42 17.93
CA LEU A 192 10.04 0.00 18.32
C LEU A 192 10.00 -1.52 18.55
N PRO A 193 9.24 -2.00 19.56
CA PRO A 193 9.05 -3.42 19.77
C PRO A 193 8.41 -4.05 18.53
N ALA A 194 8.80 -5.28 18.21
CA ALA A 194 8.22 -6.04 17.11
C ALA A 194 6.74 -6.37 17.32
#